data_AF-A0A1I0S6U3-F1
#
_entry.id   AF-A0A1I0S6U3-F1
#
_cell.length_a   1.000
_cell.length_b   1.000
_cell.length_c   1.000
_cell.angle_alpha   90.00
_cell.angle_beta   90.00
_cell.angle_gamma   90.00
#
_symmetry.space_group_name_H-M   'P 1'
#
loop_
_entity.id
_entity.type
_entity.pdbx_description
1 polymer ?
#
loop_
_entity_poly.entity_id
_entity_poly.type
_entity_poly.pdbx_seq_one_letter_code
_entity_poly.pdbx_strand_id
1 'polypeptide(L)'
;MLNNLNDMSSGKFFLQLLMCMSIILHVVAQRDYSKWVYDRRVTGNSGYQFRSKDERYEGLFNPDFVGERFKLVAVLRGDFSYELADNANLVFQFPAKIKYDRIGIIGESYGLDINYHLDLIVNRNERKVVPVKSVLQPQHIYASNLGIYGYVGDPESPELFIPVNIDPGKQGDISVTIVAAEDVEKVMWRYAKARNGVCEGYGNWKVVNDFFPQHEGINIPLEIGSEVDTGEEICVDMQFQVKGRSAPLSMKTFKILIIH
;
A
#
# COMPACT_ATOMS: atom_id res chain seq x y z
N MET A 1 -36.50 -62.43 -15.38
CA MET A 1 -37.02 -61.10 -14.98
C MET A 1 -36.28 -60.65 -13.74
N LEU A 2 -35.35 -59.71 -13.87
CA LEU A 2 -34.92 -58.79 -12.82
C LEU A 2 -34.15 -57.69 -13.55
N ASN A 3 -34.85 -56.58 -13.76
CA ASN A 3 -34.42 -55.48 -14.60
C ASN A 3 -33.47 -54.54 -13.86
N ASN A 4 -32.46 -54.11 -14.62
CA ASN A 4 -31.63 -52.93 -14.47
C ASN A 4 -32.28 -51.74 -13.76
N LEU A 5 -31.65 -51.30 -12.68
CA LEU A 5 -31.70 -49.92 -12.19
C LEU A 5 -30.25 -49.44 -12.04
N ASN A 6 -29.62 -49.11 -13.18
CA ASN A 6 -28.41 -48.31 -13.21
C ASN A 6 -28.82 -46.84 -13.19
N ASP A 7 -28.85 -46.29 -11.99
CA ASP A 7 -29.25 -44.94 -11.66
C ASP A 7 -28.16 -43.94 -12.14
N MET A 8 -28.39 -43.35 -13.31
CA MET A 8 -27.56 -42.31 -13.95
C MET A 8 -27.68 -40.92 -13.27
N SER A 9 -27.97 -40.84 -11.97
CA SER A 9 -28.16 -39.55 -11.26
C SER A 9 -26.93 -39.05 -10.49
N SER A 10 -25.90 -39.88 -10.23
CA SER A 10 -24.77 -39.47 -9.37
C SER A 10 -23.76 -38.54 -10.05
N GLY A 11 -23.54 -38.68 -11.37
CA GLY A 11 -22.52 -37.92 -12.10
C GLY A 11 -22.86 -36.43 -12.29
N LYS A 12 -24.15 -36.10 -12.47
CA LYS A 12 -24.59 -34.71 -12.62
C LYS A 12 -24.50 -33.93 -11.31
N PHE A 13 -24.80 -34.58 -10.19
CA PHE A 13 -24.70 -33.98 -8.86
C PHE A 13 -23.25 -33.65 -8.50
N PHE A 14 -22.31 -34.56 -8.83
CA PHE A 14 -20.89 -34.36 -8.59
C PHE A 14 -20.29 -33.19 -9.39
N LEU A 15 -20.68 -33.05 -10.67
CA LEU A 15 -20.24 -31.95 -11.52
C LEU A 15 -20.77 -30.58 -11.04
N GLN A 16 -22.02 -30.56 -10.57
CA GLN A 16 -22.66 -29.35 -10.05
C GLN A 16 -22.03 -28.92 -8.71
N LEU A 17 -21.64 -29.89 -7.86
CA LEU A 17 -20.93 -29.62 -6.61
C LEU A 17 -19.50 -29.11 -6.86
N LEU A 18 -18.80 -29.62 -7.88
CA LEU A 18 -17.49 -29.13 -8.32
C LEU A 18 -17.58 -27.70 -8.87
N MET A 19 -18.59 -27.37 -9.68
CA MET A 19 -18.81 -25.99 -10.14
C MET A 19 -19.09 -25.04 -8.97
N CYS A 20 -19.99 -25.41 -8.04
CA CYS A 20 -20.28 -24.60 -6.86
C CYS A 20 -19.04 -24.42 -5.97
N MET A 21 -18.24 -25.46 -5.75
CA MET A 21 -16.97 -25.34 -5.02
C MET A 21 -15.96 -24.44 -5.76
N SER A 22 -15.88 -24.51 -7.10
CA SER A 22 -14.99 -23.64 -7.86
C SER A 22 -15.39 -22.16 -7.75
N ILE A 23 -16.70 -21.87 -7.76
CA ILE A 23 -17.22 -20.50 -7.58
C ILE A 23 -16.94 -20.01 -6.16
N ILE A 24 -17.14 -20.86 -5.14
CA ILE A 24 -16.83 -20.51 -3.74
C ILE A 24 -15.32 -20.29 -3.55
N LEU A 25 -14.46 -21.10 -4.16
CA LEU A 25 -13.00 -20.94 -4.09
C LEU A 25 -12.50 -19.65 -4.77
N HIS A 26 -13.13 -19.21 -5.86
CA HIS A 26 -12.78 -17.93 -6.50
C HIS A 26 -13.24 -16.72 -5.68
N VAL A 27 -14.38 -16.80 -4.98
CA VAL A 27 -14.90 -15.69 -4.17
C VAL A 27 -14.10 -15.50 -2.86
N VAL A 28 -13.46 -16.56 -2.34
CA VAL A 28 -12.67 -16.47 -1.09
C VAL A 28 -11.26 -15.91 -1.32
N ALA A 29 -10.77 -15.86 -2.55
CA ALA A 29 -9.39 -15.47 -2.87
C ALA A 29 -9.09 -13.96 -2.77
N GLN A 30 -10.10 -13.09 -2.59
CA GLN A 30 -9.92 -11.63 -2.49
C GLN A 30 -10.51 -11.03 -1.20
N ARG A 31 -10.12 -11.58 -0.04
CA ARG A 31 -10.39 -10.93 1.25
C ARG A 31 -9.41 -9.81 1.61
N ASP A 32 -8.47 -9.49 0.72
CA ASP A 32 -7.43 -8.50 0.97
C ASP A 32 -7.89 -7.10 0.50
N TYR A 33 -9.00 -6.61 1.05
CA TYR A 33 -9.48 -5.24 0.87
C TYR A 33 -9.59 -4.55 2.23
N SER A 34 -9.40 -3.22 2.27
CA SER A 34 -9.58 -2.50 3.52
C SER A 34 -11.05 -2.47 3.95
N LYS A 35 -11.38 -3.16 5.04
CA LYS A 35 -12.75 -3.21 5.57
C LYS A 35 -13.17 -1.84 6.08
N TRP A 36 -12.27 -1.13 6.77
CA TRP A 36 -12.56 0.20 7.31
C TRP A 36 -12.86 1.23 6.21
N VAL A 37 -12.21 1.11 5.04
CA VAL A 37 -12.51 1.93 3.85
C VAL A 37 -13.85 1.54 3.26
N TYR A 38 -14.10 0.24 3.10
CA TYR A 38 -15.35 -0.25 2.52
C TYR A 38 -16.58 0.20 3.31
N ASP A 39 -16.52 0.15 4.64
CA ASP A 39 -17.61 0.56 5.52
C ASP A 39 -17.88 2.09 5.44
N ARG A 40 -16.93 2.88 4.96
CA ARG A 40 -17.00 4.34 4.84
C ARG A 40 -17.06 4.86 3.40
N ARG A 41 -17.22 3.97 2.43
CA ARG A 41 -17.26 4.32 1.01
C ARG A 41 -18.35 5.37 0.72
N VAL A 42 -18.05 6.29 -0.18
CA VAL A 42 -19.06 7.20 -0.74
C VAL A 42 -20.13 6.36 -1.44
N THR A 43 -21.39 6.78 -1.36
CA THR A 43 -22.48 6.06 -2.03
C THR A 43 -22.43 6.26 -3.55
N GLY A 44 -22.71 5.20 -4.31
CA GLY A 44 -22.75 5.25 -5.78
C GLY A 44 -21.46 4.77 -6.46
N ASN A 45 -21.32 5.07 -7.76
CA ASN A 45 -20.29 4.49 -8.63
C ASN A 45 -18.87 5.02 -8.37
N SER A 46 -18.73 6.20 -7.77
CA SER A 46 -17.44 6.75 -7.34
C SER A 46 -16.96 6.13 -6.04
N GLY A 47 -17.86 5.53 -5.26
CA GLY A 47 -17.54 4.85 -4.01
C GLY A 47 -16.56 3.70 -4.18
N TYR A 48 -15.78 3.47 -3.13
CA TYR A 48 -14.85 2.35 -3.03
C TYR A 48 -15.56 1.00 -3.26
N GLN A 49 -15.15 0.30 -4.33
CA GLN A 49 -15.76 -0.96 -4.75
C GLN A 49 -14.83 -1.79 -5.63
N PHE A 50 -15.18 -3.06 -5.80
CA PHE A 50 -14.45 -3.96 -6.69
C PHE A 50 -14.61 -3.55 -8.16
N ARG A 51 -13.50 -3.58 -8.90
CA ARG A 51 -13.39 -3.33 -10.34
C ARG A 51 -12.92 -4.61 -11.02
N SER A 52 -13.86 -5.36 -11.57
CA SER A 52 -13.61 -6.69 -12.14
C SER A 52 -12.64 -6.71 -13.32
N LYS A 53 -12.55 -5.63 -14.10
CA LYS A 53 -11.69 -5.58 -15.30
C LYS A 53 -10.21 -5.78 -14.96
N ASP A 54 -9.77 -5.20 -13.85
CA ASP A 54 -8.35 -5.15 -13.46
C ASP A 54 -8.13 -5.76 -12.05
N GLU A 55 -9.14 -6.46 -11.53
CA GLU A 55 -9.12 -7.19 -10.24
C GLU A 55 -8.59 -6.34 -9.07
N ARG A 56 -9.11 -5.12 -8.93
CA ARG A 56 -8.73 -4.19 -7.87
C ARG A 56 -9.96 -3.67 -7.13
N TYR A 57 -9.78 -3.16 -5.92
CA TYR A 57 -10.77 -2.32 -5.28
C TYR A 57 -10.33 -0.86 -5.39
N GLU A 58 -11.26 0.03 -5.74
CA GLU A 58 -10.94 1.45 -5.77
C GLU A 58 -12.17 2.33 -5.56
N GLY A 59 -11.93 3.55 -5.10
CA GLY A 59 -12.90 4.63 -5.12
C GLY A 59 -12.81 5.54 -3.90
N LEU A 60 -13.81 6.41 -3.78
CA LEU A 60 -13.90 7.41 -2.73
C LEU A 60 -14.47 6.83 -1.43
N PHE A 61 -13.97 7.34 -0.30
CA PHE A 61 -14.46 7.09 1.04
C PHE A 61 -14.36 8.36 1.90
N ASN A 62 -15.18 8.43 2.95
CA ASN A 62 -15.10 9.54 3.89
C ASN A 62 -13.97 9.26 4.91
N PRO A 63 -12.92 10.10 4.98
CA PRO A 63 -11.84 9.89 5.92
C PRO A 63 -12.33 10.06 7.35
N ASP A 64 -11.81 9.23 8.25
CA ASP A 64 -11.92 9.44 9.68
C ASP A 64 -10.63 10.13 10.13
N PHE A 65 -10.70 11.40 10.49
CA PHE A 65 -9.55 12.13 11.04
C PHE A 65 -9.24 11.72 12.49
N VAL A 66 -10.03 10.82 13.08
CA VAL A 66 -9.90 10.46 14.50
C VAL A 66 -8.87 9.33 14.67
N GLY A 67 -7.61 9.71 14.95
CA GLY A 67 -6.75 8.85 15.76
C GLY A 67 -5.26 8.96 15.54
N GLU A 68 -4.80 9.01 14.28
CA GLU A 68 -3.37 8.95 13.98
C GLU A 68 -2.78 10.35 13.78
N ARG A 69 -1.85 10.73 14.66
CA ARG A 69 -1.13 12.01 14.55
C ARG A 69 -0.16 12.03 13.37
N PHE A 70 0.39 10.88 13.02
CA PHE A 70 1.33 10.67 11.92
C PHE A 70 0.93 9.40 11.18
N LYS A 71 0.79 9.49 9.87
CA LYS A 71 0.41 8.38 9.01
C LYS A 71 1.44 8.17 7.91
N LEU A 72 1.93 6.95 7.75
CA LEU A 72 2.77 6.56 6.62
C LEU A 72 1.84 6.36 5.42
N VAL A 73 1.96 7.22 4.42
CA VAL A 73 1.10 7.17 3.21
C VAL A 73 1.85 6.69 1.98
N ALA A 74 3.18 6.76 1.96
CA ALA A 74 3.97 6.25 0.84
C ALA A 74 5.28 5.62 1.28
N VAL A 75 5.69 4.57 0.57
CA VAL A 75 7.02 3.97 0.61
C VAL A 75 7.40 3.73 -0.85
N LEU A 76 8.26 4.58 -1.37
CA LEU A 76 8.62 4.61 -2.77
C LEU A 76 10.10 4.29 -2.96
N ARG A 77 10.43 3.87 -4.18
CA ARG A 77 11.79 3.83 -4.65
C ARG A 77 11.92 4.76 -5.85
N GLY A 78 12.70 5.84 -5.67
CA GLY A 78 12.74 6.96 -6.59
C GLY A 78 11.53 7.88 -6.47
N ASP A 79 11.46 8.84 -7.39
CA ASP A 79 10.38 9.83 -7.45
C ASP A 79 9.24 9.37 -8.34
N PHE A 80 8.05 9.88 -8.03
CA PHE A 80 6.85 9.60 -8.80
C PHE A 80 6.12 10.91 -9.14
N SER A 81 5.79 11.07 -10.42
CA SER A 81 5.05 12.22 -10.93
C SER A 81 4.25 11.81 -12.16
N TYR A 82 3.06 12.39 -12.32
CA TYR A 82 2.20 12.25 -13.49
C TYR A 82 1.29 13.47 -13.63
N GLU A 83 0.80 13.69 -14.84
CA GLU A 83 -0.27 14.65 -15.11
C GLU A 83 -1.60 13.91 -15.35
N LEU A 84 -2.72 14.48 -14.92
CA LEU A 84 -4.05 13.86 -15.07
C LEU A 84 -4.54 13.81 -16.53
N ALA A 85 -4.06 14.72 -17.37
CA ALA A 85 -4.45 14.79 -18.78
C ALA A 85 -3.70 13.78 -19.66
N ASP A 86 -2.62 13.20 -19.13
CA ASP A 86 -1.77 12.29 -19.87
C ASP A 86 -2.35 10.87 -19.92
N ASN A 87 -1.95 10.11 -20.95
CA ASN A 87 -2.14 8.66 -20.99
C ASN A 87 -1.13 7.94 -20.07
N ALA A 88 -0.80 8.55 -18.93
CA ALA A 88 0.11 8.01 -17.95
C ALA A 88 -0.46 6.73 -17.32
N ASN A 89 0.43 5.82 -16.96
CA ASN A 89 0.08 4.58 -16.29
C ASN A 89 0.93 4.42 -15.04
N LEU A 90 0.31 4.00 -13.94
CA LEU A 90 1.04 3.51 -12.78
C LEU A 90 1.43 2.06 -13.06
N VAL A 91 2.71 1.77 -12.98
CA VAL A 91 3.23 0.43 -13.25
C VAL A 91 3.73 -0.17 -11.95
N PHE A 92 3.05 -1.20 -11.48
CA PHE A 92 3.45 -1.94 -10.29
C PHE A 92 4.14 -3.23 -10.72
N GLN A 93 5.39 -3.38 -10.30
CA GLN A 93 6.18 -4.57 -10.56
C GLN A 93 6.77 -5.11 -9.27
N PHE A 94 6.50 -6.38 -8.98
CA PHE A 94 7.05 -7.03 -7.80
C PHE A 94 8.39 -7.71 -8.14
N PRO A 95 9.51 -7.37 -7.45
CA PRO A 95 10.81 -7.94 -7.78
C PRO A 95 10.87 -9.47 -7.63
N ALA A 96 11.42 -10.15 -8.63
CA ALA A 96 11.48 -11.61 -8.69
C ALA A 96 12.27 -12.28 -7.55
N LYS A 97 13.21 -11.56 -6.93
CA LYS A 97 14.15 -12.09 -5.93
C LYS A 97 13.65 -12.03 -4.49
N ILE A 98 12.37 -11.72 -4.27
CA ILE A 98 11.79 -11.58 -2.93
C ILE A 98 11.11 -12.88 -2.50
N LYS A 99 11.21 -13.22 -1.20
CA LYS A 99 10.69 -14.45 -0.61
C LYS A 99 9.16 -14.61 -0.63
N TYR A 100 8.40 -13.53 -0.88
CA TYR A 100 6.93 -13.54 -0.92
C TYR A 100 6.42 -13.91 -2.32
N ASP A 101 5.28 -14.59 -2.40
CA ASP A 101 4.67 -14.97 -3.69
C ASP A 101 3.69 -13.91 -4.22
N ARG A 102 3.19 -13.06 -3.33
CA ARG A 102 2.30 -11.93 -3.64
C ARG A 102 2.51 -10.80 -2.65
N ILE A 103 2.18 -9.59 -3.07
CA ILE A 103 2.15 -8.39 -2.23
C ILE A 103 0.85 -7.64 -2.48
N GLY A 104 0.34 -6.95 -1.47
CA GLY A 104 -0.67 -5.93 -1.69
C GLY A 104 -0.02 -4.60 -2.02
N ILE A 105 -0.74 -3.75 -2.75
CA ILE A 105 -0.36 -2.36 -3.01
C ILE A 105 -1.56 -1.51 -2.62
N ILE A 106 -1.28 -0.48 -1.82
CA ILE A 106 -2.23 0.55 -1.42
C ILE A 106 -1.84 1.84 -2.13
N GLY A 107 -2.82 2.47 -2.77
CA GLY A 107 -2.78 3.88 -3.14
C GLY A 107 -3.84 4.63 -2.34
N GLU A 108 -3.44 5.65 -1.60
CA GLU A 108 -4.36 6.45 -0.81
C GLU A 108 -4.12 7.93 -1.04
N SER A 109 -5.18 8.69 -1.28
CA SER A 109 -5.04 10.14 -1.33
C SER A 109 -4.96 10.77 0.06
N TYR A 110 -4.29 11.90 0.18
CA TYR A 110 -4.21 12.68 1.42
C TYR A 110 -4.36 14.18 1.16
N GLY A 111 -4.74 14.90 2.22
CA GLY A 111 -4.98 16.35 2.17
C GLY A 111 -6.27 16.74 1.44
N LEU A 112 -7.23 15.80 1.31
CA LEU A 112 -8.52 16.03 0.66
C LEU A 112 -9.68 15.83 1.65
N ASP A 113 -10.80 16.51 1.41
CA ASP A 113 -12.03 16.35 2.21
C ASP A 113 -12.65 14.95 2.06
N ILE A 114 -12.53 14.38 0.86
CA ILE A 114 -12.93 13.01 0.52
C ILE A 114 -11.69 12.31 -0.01
N ASN A 115 -11.34 11.19 0.61
CA ASN A 115 -10.16 10.44 0.20
C ASN A 115 -10.51 9.38 -0.85
N TYR A 116 -9.55 9.13 -1.71
CA TYR A 116 -9.51 8.02 -2.65
C TYR A 116 -8.67 6.89 -2.07
N HIS A 117 -9.11 5.66 -2.30
CA HIS A 117 -8.38 4.44 -1.95
C HIS A 117 -8.30 3.51 -3.16
N LEU A 118 -7.18 2.81 -3.27
CA LEU A 118 -6.85 1.82 -4.28
C LEU A 118 -6.19 0.64 -3.59
N ASP A 119 -6.79 -0.54 -3.69
CA ASP A 119 -6.20 -1.80 -3.28
C ASP A 119 -6.03 -2.72 -4.49
N LEU A 120 -4.83 -3.25 -4.66
CA LEU A 120 -4.53 -4.23 -5.70
C LEU A 120 -3.51 -5.25 -5.21
N ILE A 121 -3.62 -6.48 -5.72
CA ILE A 121 -2.66 -7.55 -5.44
C ILE A 121 -1.75 -7.74 -6.65
N VAL A 122 -0.44 -7.86 -6.40
CA VAL A 122 0.57 -8.15 -7.41
C VAL A 122 1.24 -9.47 -7.06
N ASN A 123 1.14 -10.46 -7.95
CA ASN A 123 1.84 -11.73 -7.77
C ASN A 123 3.31 -11.63 -8.20
N ARG A 124 4.14 -12.59 -7.76
CA ARG A 124 5.54 -12.70 -8.18
C ARG A 124 5.65 -12.76 -9.69
N ASN A 125 6.56 -11.95 -10.24
CA ASN A 125 6.81 -11.79 -11.67
C ASN A 125 5.62 -11.22 -12.46
N GLU A 126 4.57 -10.76 -11.78
CA GLU A 126 3.47 -10.05 -12.42
C GLU A 126 3.77 -8.55 -12.51
N ARG A 127 3.24 -7.95 -13.57
CA ARG A 127 3.19 -6.50 -13.75
C ARG A 127 1.71 -6.08 -13.76
N LYS A 128 1.31 -5.21 -12.84
CA LYS A 128 -0.01 -4.57 -12.87
C LYS A 128 0.12 -3.15 -13.41
N VAL A 129 -0.84 -2.75 -14.24
CA VAL A 129 -0.86 -1.43 -14.87
C VAL A 129 -2.18 -0.76 -14.52
N VAL A 130 -2.13 0.43 -13.91
CA VAL A 130 -3.29 1.21 -13.52
C VAL A 130 -3.30 2.51 -14.33
N PRO A 131 -4.21 2.68 -15.31
CA PRO A 131 -4.22 3.87 -16.15
C PRO A 131 -4.72 5.08 -15.37
N VAL A 132 -3.89 6.13 -15.27
CA VAL A 132 -4.19 7.37 -14.53
C VAL A 132 -5.51 7.97 -15.03
N LYS A 133 -5.68 8.05 -16.35
CA LYS A 133 -6.85 8.60 -17.02
C LYS A 133 -8.18 7.97 -16.59
N SER A 134 -8.21 6.65 -16.40
CA SER A 134 -9.45 5.95 -16.03
C SER A 134 -9.69 5.86 -14.54
N VAL A 135 -8.66 6.08 -13.73
CA VAL A 135 -8.67 5.75 -12.30
C VAL A 135 -8.57 6.98 -11.43
N LEU A 136 -7.55 7.80 -11.66
CA LEU A 136 -7.21 8.94 -10.81
C LEU A 136 -7.78 10.25 -11.36
N GLN A 137 -7.76 10.42 -12.69
CA GLN A 137 -8.31 11.61 -13.34
C GLN A 137 -9.79 11.86 -13.00
N PRO A 138 -10.71 10.87 -13.03
CA PRO A 138 -12.12 11.14 -12.75
C PRO A 138 -12.38 11.61 -11.31
N GLN A 139 -11.45 11.32 -10.41
CA GLN A 139 -11.51 11.70 -8.99
C GLN A 139 -10.58 12.89 -8.67
N HIS A 140 -9.93 13.49 -9.69
CA HIS A 140 -8.98 14.59 -9.54
C HIS A 140 -7.85 14.32 -8.54
N ILE A 141 -7.35 13.08 -8.49
CA ILE A 141 -6.27 12.70 -7.57
C ILE A 141 -4.93 13.00 -8.24
N TYR A 142 -4.26 14.06 -7.78
CA TYR A 142 -2.95 14.49 -8.30
C TYR A 142 -1.79 13.71 -7.66
N ALA A 143 -0.64 13.70 -8.33
CA ALA A 143 0.58 13.03 -7.83
C ALA A 143 1.00 13.54 -6.44
N SER A 144 0.90 14.84 -6.20
CA SER A 144 1.19 15.50 -4.92
C SER A 144 0.29 15.08 -3.77
N ASN A 145 -0.82 14.41 -4.07
CA ASN A 145 -1.82 14.01 -3.09
C ASN A 145 -2.02 12.51 -3.04
N LEU A 146 -1.19 11.72 -3.73
CA LEU A 146 -1.31 10.27 -3.79
C LEU A 146 -0.13 9.61 -3.10
N GLY A 147 -0.38 8.95 -1.97
CA GLY A 147 0.57 8.09 -1.31
C GLY A 147 0.43 6.66 -1.84
N ILE A 148 1.55 5.98 -2.07
CA ILE A 148 1.56 4.59 -2.53
C ILE A 148 2.62 3.78 -1.78
N TYR A 149 2.26 2.58 -1.34
CA TYR A 149 3.20 1.60 -0.79
C TYR A 149 2.72 0.17 -1.09
N GLY A 150 3.68 -0.75 -1.11
CA GLY A 150 3.42 -2.17 -1.09
C GLY A 150 3.41 -2.69 0.34
N TYR A 151 2.73 -3.81 0.58
CA TYR A 151 2.68 -4.42 1.89
C TYR A 151 2.59 -5.95 1.85
N VAL A 152 2.99 -6.55 2.97
CA VAL A 152 2.69 -7.94 3.35
C VAL A 152 1.95 -7.91 4.69
N GLY A 153 0.98 -8.81 4.84
CA GLY A 153 0.13 -8.91 6.02
C GLY A 153 -1.23 -8.24 5.79
N ASP A 154 -1.75 -7.61 6.84
CA ASP A 154 -3.05 -6.92 6.81
C ASP A 154 -2.90 -5.49 6.25
N PRO A 155 -3.77 -5.03 5.31
CA PRO A 155 -3.71 -3.68 4.77
C PRO A 155 -3.86 -2.57 5.82
N GLU A 156 -4.61 -2.82 6.89
CA GLU A 156 -4.89 -1.85 7.96
C GLU A 156 -3.75 -1.80 8.99
N SER A 157 -2.97 -2.87 9.10
CA SER A 157 -1.76 -2.92 9.92
C SER A 157 -0.66 -3.75 9.24
N PRO A 158 0.00 -3.19 8.20
CA PRO A 158 1.06 -3.88 7.48
C PRO A 158 2.16 -4.39 8.41
N GLU A 159 2.54 -5.66 8.23
CA GLU A 159 3.68 -6.23 8.97
C GLU A 159 5.01 -5.77 8.39
N LEU A 160 5.01 -5.53 7.07
CA LEU A 160 6.16 -5.16 6.27
C LEU A 160 5.71 -4.29 5.11
N PHE A 161 6.33 -3.14 4.97
CA PHE A 161 6.18 -2.27 3.81
C PHE A 161 7.21 -2.63 2.74
N ILE A 162 6.79 -2.54 1.49
CA ILE A 162 7.61 -2.83 0.32
C ILE A 162 7.65 -1.55 -0.51
N PRO A 163 8.84 -0.97 -0.74
CA PRO A 163 8.99 0.19 -1.60
C PRO A 163 8.43 -0.13 -2.98
N VAL A 164 7.66 0.80 -3.54
CA VAL A 164 7.08 0.64 -4.86
C VAL A 164 7.86 1.51 -5.83
N ASN A 165 8.25 0.92 -6.96
CA ASN A 165 8.69 1.69 -8.11
C ASN A 165 7.51 1.84 -9.07
N ILE A 166 7.09 3.07 -9.35
CA ILE A 166 5.94 3.38 -10.20
C ILE A 166 6.37 3.63 -11.66
N ASP A 167 7.65 3.92 -11.88
CA ASP A 167 8.27 4.00 -13.21
C ASP A 167 9.54 3.12 -13.21
N PRO A 168 9.44 1.85 -13.67
CA PRO A 168 10.56 0.90 -13.59
C PRO A 168 11.82 1.33 -14.35
N GLY A 169 11.73 2.36 -15.22
CA GLY A 169 12.90 2.95 -15.88
C GLY A 169 13.71 3.90 -14.98
N LYS A 170 13.13 4.36 -13.87
CA LYS A 170 13.77 5.26 -12.91
C LYS A 170 14.13 4.47 -11.65
N GLN A 171 15.42 4.29 -11.42
CA GLN A 171 15.91 3.83 -10.12
C GLN A 171 16.22 5.05 -9.26
N GLY A 172 15.98 4.92 -7.96
CA GLY A 172 16.34 5.94 -6.98
C GLY A 172 16.41 5.34 -5.59
N ASP A 173 16.75 6.18 -4.63
CA ASP A 173 16.79 5.82 -3.22
C ASP A 173 15.36 5.58 -2.69
N ILE A 174 15.27 4.84 -1.59
CA ILE A 174 14.00 4.61 -0.92
C ILE A 174 13.59 5.93 -0.24
N SER A 175 12.33 6.31 -0.38
CA SER A 175 11.75 7.45 0.30
C SER A 175 10.45 7.05 0.98
N VAL A 176 10.09 7.77 2.04
CA VAL A 176 8.80 7.60 2.71
C VAL A 176 8.09 8.93 2.79
N THR A 177 6.77 8.90 2.62
CA THR A 177 5.93 10.08 2.81
C THR A 177 5.06 9.90 4.03
N ILE A 178 5.15 10.85 4.96
CA ILE A 178 4.35 10.90 6.17
C ILE A 178 3.38 12.08 6.07
N VAL A 179 2.14 11.88 6.48
CA VAL A 179 1.18 12.98 6.67
C VAL A 179 0.99 13.18 8.17
N ALA A 180 1.11 14.43 8.61
CA ALA A 180 0.92 14.82 10.00
C ALA A 180 -0.42 15.53 10.20
N ALA A 181 -1.06 15.33 11.35
CA ALA A 181 -2.26 16.07 11.74
C ALA A 181 -1.96 17.43 12.40
N GLU A 182 -0.68 17.74 12.61
CA GLU A 182 -0.19 18.97 13.26
C GLU A 182 1.03 19.49 12.49
N ASP A 183 1.30 20.80 12.57
CA ASP A 183 2.50 21.41 11.99
C ASP A 183 3.79 20.83 12.62
N VAL A 184 4.72 20.39 11.77
CA VAL A 184 6.01 19.81 12.17
C VAL A 184 7.15 20.75 11.81
N GLU A 185 8.10 20.96 12.73
CA GLU A 185 9.27 21.82 12.51
C GLU A 185 10.57 21.03 12.33
N LYS A 186 10.54 19.73 12.66
CA LYS A 186 11.71 18.84 12.52
C LYS A 186 11.27 17.39 12.53
N VAL A 187 11.89 16.61 11.65
CA VAL A 187 11.78 15.16 11.63
C VAL A 187 13.13 14.55 11.96
N MET A 188 13.13 13.56 12.84
CA MET A 188 14.30 12.78 13.19
C MET A 188 13.99 11.32 12.86
N TRP A 189 14.90 10.65 12.17
CA TRP A 189 14.73 9.25 11.81
C TRP A 189 16.03 8.48 11.94
N ARG A 190 15.90 7.17 12.15
CA ARG A 190 17.02 6.23 12.17
C ARG A 190 16.50 4.85 11.75
N TYR A 191 17.42 3.96 11.39
CA TYR A 191 17.06 2.59 11.08
C TYR A 191 17.95 1.57 11.79
N ALA A 192 17.45 0.34 11.86
CA ALA A 192 18.14 -0.85 12.31
C ALA A 192 17.87 -1.99 11.32
N LYS A 193 18.81 -2.91 11.14
CA LYS A 193 18.51 -4.17 10.45
C LYS A 193 17.56 -5.02 11.29
N ALA A 194 16.57 -5.63 10.65
CA ALA A 194 15.71 -6.61 11.29
C ALA A 194 16.34 -8.01 11.15
N ARG A 195 16.61 -8.66 12.27
CA ARG A 195 17.12 -10.04 12.32
C ARG A 195 16.10 -10.90 13.04
N ASN A 196 15.57 -11.91 12.34
CA ASN A 196 14.50 -12.78 12.86
C ASN A 196 13.29 -11.99 13.39
N GLY A 197 12.93 -10.89 12.69
CA GLY A 197 11.81 -10.03 13.07
C GLY A 197 12.08 -9.04 14.21
N VAL A 198 13.29 -9.04 14.80
CA VAL A 198 13.70 -8.13 15.88
C VAL A 198 14.61 -7.04 15.32
N CYS A 199 14.35 -5.79 15.71
CA CYS A 199 15.14 -4.62 15.33
C CYS A 199 16.24 -4.39 16.36
N GLU A 200 17.52 -4.52 15.97
CA GLU A 200 18.64 -4.36 16.89
C GLU A 200 19.69 -3.38 16.35
N GLY A 201 20.29 -2.60 17.25
CA GLY A 201 21.42 -1.74 16.91
C GLY A 201 21.05 -0.56 16.00
N TYR A 202 19.99 0.19 16.36
CA TYR A 202 19.65 1.43 15.65
C TYR A 202 20.86 2.34 15.49
N GLY A 203 21.03 2.84 14.27
CA GLY A 203 22.06 3.82 13.96
C GLY A 203 21.80 5.19 14.59
N ASN A 204 22.63 6.15 14.20
CA ASN A 204 22.49 7.54 14.65
C ASN A 204 21.22 8.18 14.07
N TRP A 205 20.64 9.11 14.83
CA TRP A 205 19.56 9.95 14.34
C TRP A 205 20.03 10.84 13.20
N LYS A 206 19.30 10.78 12.09
CA LYS A 206 19.34 11.74 10.99
C LYS A 206 18.25 12.77 11.21
N VAL A 207 18.52 14.02 10.86
CA VAL A 207 17.64 15.15 11.16
C VAL A 207 17.31 15.91 9.89
N VAL A 208 16.02 16.11 9.65
CA VAL A 208 15.48 17.00 8.62
C VAL A 208 14.85 18.19 9.34
N ASN A 209 15.43 19.38 9.17
CA ASN A 209 14.91 20.62 9.75
C ASN A 209 14.20 21.41 8.64
N ASP A 210 12.88 21.48 8.73
CA ASP A 210 12.04 22.26 7.82
C ASP A 210 10.68 22.51 8.48
N PHE A 211 9.91 23.46 7.95
CA PHE A 211 8.52 23.65 8.34
C PHE A 211 7.60 22.85 7.42
N PHE A 212 6.89 21.88 8.01
CA PHE A 212 5.94 21.04 7.31
C PHE A 212 4.52 21.36 7.81
N PRO A 213 3.66 21.94 6.96
CA PRO A 213 2.28 22.19 7.31
C PRO A 213 1.53 20.89 7.61
N GLN A 214 0.56 20.95 8.52
CA GLN A 214 -0.37 19.84 8.73
C GLN A 214 -1.07 19.42 7.43
N HIS A 215 -1.38 18.13 7.30
CA HIS A 215 -2.05 17.49 6.17
C HIS A 215 -1.30 17.49 4.82
N GLU A 216 -0.11 18.08 4.77
CA GLU A 216 0.80 17.97 3.63
C GLU A 216 1.73 16.75 3.76
N GLY A 217 2.24 16.28 2.62
CA GLY A 217 3.14 15.14 2.56
C GLY A 217 4.57 15.53 2.92
N ILE A 218 5.09 14.94 3.99
CA ILE A 218 6.49 15.07 4.42
C ILE A 218 7.31 13.95 3.76
N ASN A 219 8.01 14.28 2.68
CA ASN A 219 8.88 13.32 1.99
C ASN A 219 10.25 13.22 2.69
N ILE A 220 10.58 12.03 3.19
CA ILE A 220 11.85 11.73 3.86
C ILE A 220 12.64 10.73 2.99
N PRO A 221 13.74 11.15 2.36
CA PRO A 221 14.65 10.20 1.70
C PRO A 221 15.35 9.35 2.78
N LEU A 222 15.23 8.04 2.64
CA LEU A 222 15.90 7.07 3.50
C LEU A 222 17.26 6.74 2.89
N GLU A 223 18.30 7.47 3.30
CA GLU A 223 19.68 7.13 2.94
C GLU A 223 20.12 5.90 3.75
N ILE A 224 19.72 4.72 3.26
CA ILE A 224 20.11 3.42 3.79
C ILE A 224 21.51 3.11 3.27
N GLY A 225 22.43 2.82 4.18
CA GLY A 225 23.82 2.55 3.82
C GLY A 225 23.98 1.27 2.99
N SER A 226 25.10 1.20 2.26
CA SER A 226 25.44 0.09 1.36
C SER A 226 25.60 -1.26 2.07
N GLU A 227 25.63 -1.26 3.41
CA GLU A 227 25.69 -2.47 4.21
C GLU A 227 24.38 -3.26 4.23
N VAL A 228 23.25 -2.72 3.74
CA VAL A 228 21.96 -3.41 3.71
C VAL A 228 21.67 -3.98 2.32
N ASP A 229 21.52 -5.31 2.24
CA ASP A 229 21.36 -6.02 0.98
C ASP A 229 19.89 -6.16 0.54
N THR A 230 19.66 -6.34 -0.77
CA THR A 230 18.33 -6.66 -1.30
C THR A 230 17.76 -7.91 -0.62
N GLY A 231 16.52 -7.81 -0.15
CA GLY A 231 15.82 -8.88 0.56
C GLY A 231 16.00 -8.85 2.08
N GLU A 232 16.88 -7.99 2.61
CA GLU A 232 16.91 -7.71 4.05
C GLU A 232 15.73 -6.79 4.43
N GLU A 233 15.28 -6.94 5.68
CA GLU A 233 14.28 -6.08 6.29
C GLU A 233 14.98 -5.07 7.20
N ILE A 234 14.51 -3.83 7.21
CA ILE A 234 14.94 -2.80 8.18
C ILE A 234 13.74 -2.33 9.00
N CYS A 235 14.02 -1.87 10.21
CA CYS A 235 13.06 -1.15 11.03
C CYS A 235 13.39 0.34 10.99
N VAL A 236 12.38 1.17 10.75
CA VAL A 236 12.51 2.62 10.71
C VAL A 236 11.82 3.20 11.94
N ASP A 237 12.58 3.96 12.72
CA ASP A 237 12.13 4.69 13.90
C ASP A 237 12.12 6.18 13.58
N MET A 238 11.01 6.85 13.88
CA MET A 238 10.77 8.25 13.52
C MET A 238 10.21 9.04 14.70
N GLN A 239 10.71 10.26 14.84
CA GLN A 239 10.27 11.25 15.81
C GLN A 239 10.02 12.59 15.13
N PHE A 240 8.98 13.28 15.58
CA PHE A 240 8.49 14.52 15.00
C PHE A 240 8.45 15.60 16.08
N GLN A 241 9.15 16.70 15.85
CA GLN A 241 9.05 17.90 16.66
C GLN A 241 7.87 18.73 16.14
N VAL A 242 6.75 18.65 16.85
CA VAL A 242 5.56 19.45 16.54
C VAL A 242 5.76 20.88 17.03
N LYS A 243 5.28 21.85 16.24
CA LYS A 243 5.34 23.28 16.57
C LYS A 243 4.69 23.56 17.92
N GLY A 244 5.40 24.33 18.75
CA GLY A 244 4.91 24.71 20.08
C GLY A 244 4.98 23.62 21.15
N ARG A 245 5.49 22.41 20.84
CA ARG A 245 5.73 21.35 21.84
C ARG A 245 7.20 21.33 22.27
N SER A 246 7.47 21.02 23.54
CA SER A 246 8.84 20.91 24.05
C SER A 246 9.51 19.57 23.77
N ALA A 247 8.73 18.50 23.66
CA ALA A 247 9.22 17.14 23.43
C ALA A 247 8.78 16.61 22.06
N PRO A 248 9.63 15.86 21.35
CA PRO A 248 9.25 15.21 20.11
C PRO A 248 8.26 14.07 20.38
N LEU A 249 7.44 13.77 19.38
CA LEU A 249 6.50 12.67 19.41
C LEU A 249 7.02 11.52 18.54
N SER A 250 6.95 10.29 19.05
CA SER A 250 7.32 9.11 18.27
C SER A 250 6.16 8.61 17.42
N MET A 251 6.47 8.20 16.20
CA MET A 251 5.59 7.35 15.39
C MET A 251 5.85 5.88 15.70
N LYS A 252 4.85 5.01 15.50
CA LYS A 252 5.04 3.57 15.58
C LYS A 252 6.13 3.13 14.59
N THR A 253 7.13 2.40 15.08
CA THR A 253 8.16 1.80 14.23
C THR A 253 7.52 0.91 13.17
N PHE A 254 7.98 1.02 11.94
CA PHE A 254 7.54 0.20 10.82
C PHE A 254 8.73 -0.51 10.15
N LYS A 255 8.44 -1.60 9.43
CA LYS A 255 9.45 -2.39 8.73
C LYS A 255 9.39 -2.13 7.23
N ILE A 256 10.55 -2.04 6.59
CA ILE A 256 10.69 -1.91 5.13
C ILE A 256 11.53 -3.07 4.61
N LEU A 257 11.11 -3.68 3.50
CA LEU A 257 11.93 -4.61 2.74
C LEU A 257 12.85 -3.85 1.78
N ILE A 258 14.15 -4.11 1.83
CA ILE A 258 15.11 -3.48 0.92
C ILE A 258 15.05 -4.13 -0.46
N ILE A 259 14.92 -3.27 -1.47
CA ILE A 259 14.90 -3.66 -2.88
C ILE A 259 15.84 -2.76 -3.71
N HIS A 260 17.01 -3.26 -4.08
CA HIS A 260 17.91 -2.62 -5.08
C HIS A 260 17.58 -3.02 -6.52
#